data_AF-A0A3N5RYH6-F1
#
_entry.id   AF-A0A3N5RYH6-F1
#
_cell.length_a   1.000
_cell.length_b   1.000
_cell.length_c   1.000
_cell.angle_alpha   90.00
_cell.angle_beta   90.00
_cell.angle_gamma   90.00
#
_symmetry.space_group_name_H-M   'P 1'
#
loop_
_entity.id
_entity.type
_entity.pdbx_description
1 polymer ?
#
loop_
_entity_poly.entity_id
_entity_poly.type
_entity_poly.pdbx_seq_one_letter_code
_entity_poly.pdbx_strand_id
1 'polypeptide(L)'
;MKLSKQLQVFLLYARGDKEAVHRLYRRIVREGANVWLDREKILPGQDWQSEIRKAIHSSDLVVVCLSRQFNKQGGYRHEELKIALERANSLPADRIFIIPARLERCDMPEPLHRWQRVDLFETHGYEKLMSALKQSIALL
;
A
#
# COMPACT_ATOMS: atom_id res chain seq x y z
N MET A 1 3.42 -18.64 11.33
CA MET A 1 2.61 -17.67 12.12
C MET A 1 1.60 -17.02 11.21
N LYS A 2 0.31 -17.25 11.46
CA LYS A 2 -0.80 -16.49 10.84
C LYS A 2 -0.87 -15.11 11.51
N LEU A 3 -1.19 -14.06 10.75
CA LEU A 3 -1.34 -12.69 11.27
C LEU A 3 -2.51 -12.67 12.29
N SER A 4 -2.28 -12.31 13.56
CA SER A 4 -3.30 -12.24 14.62
C SER A 4 -3.61 -10.77 14.99
N LYS A 5 -4.90 -10.45 15.08
CA LYS A 5 -5.52 -9.14 14.72
C LYS A 5 -5.29 -8.87 13.23
N GLN A 6 -6.37 -8.85 12.44
CA GLN A 6 -6.25 -8.78 10.98
C GLN A 6 -5.63 -7.43 10.59
N LEU A 7 -4.32 -7.45 10.32
CA LEU A 7 -3.54 -6.31 9.81
C LEU A 7 -4.31 -5.64 8.68
N GLN A 8 -4.61 -4.35 8.83
CA GLN A 8 -5.32 -3.55 7.85
C GLN A 8 -4.32 -2.99 6.84
N VAL A 9 -4.27 -3.57 5.65
CA VAL A 9 -3.34 -3.16 4.60
C VAL A 9 -4.09 -2.39 3.52
N PHE A 10 -3.73 -1.14 3.28
CA PHE A 10 -4.24 -0.38 2.14
C PHE A 10 -3.34 -0.56 0.93
N LEU A 11 -3.87 -1.04 -0.20
CA LEU A 11 -3.14 -1.11 -1.47
C LEU A 11 -3.42 0.15 -2.29
N LEU A 12 -2.41 1.01 -2.43
CA LEU A 12 -2.48 2.22 -3.25
C LEU A 12 -1.87 1.90 -4.63
N TYR A 13 -2.65 2.06 -5.70
CA TYR A 13 -2.22 1.73 -7.06
C TYR A 13 -2.90 2.60 -8.12
N ALA A 14 -2.33 2.66 -9.32
CA ALA A 14 -3.00 3.30 -10.45
C ALA A 14 -4.03 2.34 -11.07
N ARG A 15 -5.14 2.88 -11.59
CA ARG A 15 -6.25 2.09 -12.16
C ARG A 15 -5.78 1.05 -13.20
N GLY A 16 -4.76 1.38 -13.99
CA GLY A 16 -4.19 0.48 -15.01
C GLY A 16 -3.48 -0.77 -14.44
N ASP A 17 -3.14 -0.76 -13.15
CA ASP A 17 -2.45 -1.87 -12.47
C ASP A 17 -3.41 -2.85 -11.78
N LYS A 18 -4.74 -2.68 -11.96
CA LYS A 18 -5.78 -3.44 -11.24
C LYS A 18 -5.50 -4.94 -11.24
N GLU A 19 -5.15 -5.54 -12.38
CA GLU A 19 -4.90 -6.98 -12.47
C GLU A 19 -3.68 -7.43 -11.64
N ALA A 20 -2.56 -6.72 -11.74
CA ALA A 20 -1.33 -7.05 -11.02
C ALA A 20 -1.52 -6.93 -9.51
N VAL A 21 -2.19 -5.86 -9.08
CA VAL A 21 -2.47 -5.59 -7.67
C VAL A 21 -3.51 -6.56 -7.12
N HIS A 22 -4.50 -6.97 -7.92
CA HIS A 22 -5.46 -7.98 -7.49
C HIS A 22 -4.82 -9.37 -7.31
N ARG A 23 -3.78 -9.71 -8.10
CA ARG A 23 -2.94 -10.89 -7.83
C ARG A 23 -2.21 -10.77 -6.49
N LEU A 24 -1.62 -9.60 -6.21
CA LEU A 24 -0.94 -9.33 -4.94
C LEU A 24 -1.90 -9.41 -3.75
N TYR A 25 -3.07 -8.78 -3.84
CA TYR A 25 -4.15 -8.82 -2.86
C TYR A 25 -4.50 -10.26 -2.47
N ARG A 26 -4.77 -11.13 -3.45
CA ARG A 26 -5.12 -12.53 -3.18
C ARG A 26 -4.02 -13.27 -2.42
N ARG A 27 -2.75 -12.96 -2.69
CA ARG A 27 -1.62 -13.55 -1.96
C ARG A 27 -1.58 -13.05 -0.52
N ILE A 28 -1.68 -11.73 -0.30
CA ILE A 28 -1.65 -11.12 1.05
C ILE A 28 -2.85 -11.59 1.90
N VAL A 29 -4.06 -11.68 1.33
CA VAL A 29 -5.26 -12.17 2.04
C VAL A 29 -5.11 -13.63 2.48
N ARG A 30 -4.47 -14.49 1.67
CA ARG A 30 -4.21 -15.89 2.06
C ARG A 30 -3.31 -16.03 3.29
N GLU A 31 -2.50 -15.01 3.57
CA GLU A 31 -1.65 -14.93 4.76
C GLU A 31 -2.41 -14.42 6.00
N GLY A 32 -3.68 -14.03 5.85
CA GLY A 32 -4.59 -13.64 6.94
C GLY A 32 -4.71 -12.13 7.16
N ALA A 33 -4.18 -11.29 6.29
CA ALA A 33 -4.35 -9.83 6.40
C ALA A 33 -5.73 -9.41 5.87
N ASN A 34 -6.27 -8.33 6.44
CA ASN A 34 -7.44 -7.66 5.87
C ASN A 34 -6.95 -6.55 4.95
N VAL A 35 -7.13 -6.76 3.65
CA VAL A 35 -6.58 -5.88 2.63
C VAL A 35 -7.70 -5.03 2.06
N TRP A 36 -7.53 -3.71 2.13
CA TRP A 36 -8.34 -2.77 1.39
C TRP A 36 -7.79 -2.66 -0.03
N LEU A 37 -8.51 -3.29 -0.95
CA LEU A 37 -8.30 -3.23 -2.38
C LEU A 37 -9.63 -2.83 -2.98
N ASP A 38 -9.62 -1.74 -3.74
CA ASP A 38 -10.71 -1.25 -4.55
C ASP A 38 -11.65 -0.24 -3.88
N ARG A 39 -11.77 0.88 -4.57
CA ARG A 39 -12.68 1.97 -4.27
C ARG A 39 -14.13 1.63 -4.70
N GLU A 40 -14.32 0.56 -5.49
CA GLU A 40 -15.64 0.02 -5.88
C GLU A 40 -16.51 -0.46 -4.70
N LYS A 41 -15.95 -0.58 -3.48
CA LYS A 41 -16.71 -0.86 -2.26
C LYS A 41 -17.41 0.37 -1.66
N ILE A 42 -17.13 1.56 -2.20
CA ILE A 42 -17.78 2.81 -1.80
C ILE A 42 -19.21 2.79 -2.35
N LEU A 43 -20.20 2.89 -1.46
CA LEU A 43 -21.61 2.83 -1.81
C LEU A 43 -22.05 4.08 -2.60
N PRO A 44 -23.04 3.96 -3.50
CA PRO A 44 -23.64 5.12 -4.15
C PRO A 44 -24.12 6.15 -3.11
N GLY A 45 -23.72 7.41 -3.30
CA GLY A 45 -24.03 8.51 -2.39
C GLY A 45 -22.99 8.77 -1.30
N GLN A 46 -22.00 7.89 -1.10
CA GLN A 46 -20.85 8.20 -0.24
C GLN A 46 -19.85 9.13 -0.94
N ASP A 47 -19.27 10.05 -0.17
CA ASP A 47 -18.17 10.86 -0.66
C ASP A 47 -16.90 10.01 -0.78
N TRP A 48 -16.48 9.83 -2.02
CA TRP A 48 -15.38 8.95 -2.38
C TRP A 48 -14.04 9.36 -1.75
N GLN A 49 -13.75 10.67 -1.69
CA GLN A 49 -12.49 11.17 -1.11
C GLN A 49 -12.45 10.93 0.40
N SER A 50 -13.58 11.17 1.08
CA SER A 50 -13.75 10.93 2.50
C SER A 50 -13.56 9.46 2.86
N GLU A 51 -14.17 8.54 2.12
CA GLU A 51 -14.02 7.10 2.39
C GLU A 51 -12.60 6.60 2.16
N ILE A 52 -11.91 7.09 1.12
CA ILE A 52 -10.49 6.75 0.91
C ILE A 52 -9.62 7.31 2.04
N ARG A 53 -9.84 8.58 2.42
CA ARG A 53 -9.11 9.19 3.54
C ARG A 53 -9.31 8.37 4.81
N LYS A 54 -10.55 7.98 5.13
CA LYS A 54 -10.86 7.10 6.28
C LYS A 54 -10.12 5.77 6.18
N ALA A 55 -10.16 5.11 5.02
CA ALA A 55 -9.50 3.82 4.81
C ALA A 55 -7.97 3.91 4.98
N ILE A 56 -7.33 4.98 4.53
CA ILE A 56 -5.89 5.22 4.77
C ILE A 56 -5.63 5.45 6.27
N HIS A 57 -6.46 6.26 6.94
CA HIS A 57 -6.26 6.56 8.37
C HIS A 57 -6.52 5.36 9.29
N SER A 58 -7.45 4.48 8.92
CA SER A 58 -7.75 3.24 9.66
C SER A 58 -6.83 2.08 9.31
N SER A 59 -6.01 2.21 8.26
CA SER A 59 -5.02 1.20 7.89
C SER A 59 -3.85 1.19 8.87
N ASP A 60 -3.31 0.00 9.12
CA ASP A 60 -2.09 -0.18 9.90
C ASP A 60 -0.87 0.24 9.08
N LEU A 61 -0.93 0.02 7.76
CA LEU A 61 0.06 0.42 6.76
C LEU A 61 -0.54 0.53 5.36
N VAL A 62 0.20 1.22 4.50
CA VAL A 62 -0.07 1.44 3.07
C VAL A 62 1.06 0.82 2.24
N VAL A 63 0.70 -0.06 1.32
CA VAL A 63 1.60 -0.55 0.27
C VAL A 63 1.35 0.29 -0.99
N VAL A 64 2.35 1.10 -1.37
CA VAL A 64 2.30 1.93 -2.58
C VAL A 64 2.80 1.10 -3.75
N CYS A 65 1.89 0.60 -4.58
CA CYS A 65 2.18 -0.23 -5.73
C CYS A 65 2.65 0.65 -6.91
N LEU A 66 3.95 0.65 -7.14
CA LEU A 66 4.61 1.47 -8.15
C LEU A 66 4.71 0.72 -9.49
N SER A 67 4.44 1.45 -10.56
CA SER A 67 4.55 0.99 -11.96
C SER A 67 4.81 2.21 -12.86
N ARG A 68 5.10 1.99 -14.14
CA ARG A 68 5.11 3.09 -15.12
C ARG A 68 3.74 3.75 -15.25
N GLN A 69 2.65 3.00 -15.08
CA GLN A 69 1.29 3.56 -15.14
C GLN A 69 0.99 4.46 -13.94
N PHE A 70 1.49 4.10 -12.74
CA PHE A 70 1.46 4.94 -11.56
C PHE A 70 2.18 6.27 -11.78
N ASN A 71 3.38 6.22 -12.36
CA ASN A 71 4.17 7.41 -12.60
C ASN A 71 3.53 8.33 -13.67
N LYS A 72 2.88 7.77 -14.70
CA LYS A 72 2.18 8.55 -15.74
C LYS A 72 1.00 9.36 -15.21
N GLN A 73 0.29 8.85 -14.19
CA GLN A 73 -0.80 9.58 -13.54
C GLN A 73 -0.26 10.68 -12.60
N GLY A 74 1.06 10.85 -12.55
CA GLY A 74 1.74 11.95 -11.89
C GLY A 74 2.19 11.63 -10.48
N GLY A 75 2.38 10.35 -10.09
CA GLY A 75 3.03 9.91 -8.85
C GLY A 75 2.58 10.63 -7.58
N TYR A 76 3.14 11.82 -7.31
CA TYR A 76 2.76 12.76 -6.25
C TYR A 76 1.43 13.53 -6.44
N ARG A 77 0.82 13.45 -7.62
CA ARG A 77 -0.50 14.04 -7.92
C ARG A 77 -1.68 13.17 -7.45
N HIS A 78 -1.42 11.95 -6.99
CA HIS A 78 -2.43 11.14 -6.33
C HIS A 78 -2.73 11.73 -4.96
N GLU A 79 -3.93 12.28 -4.78
CA GLU A 79 -4.41 12.79 -3.49
C GLU A 79 -4.23 11.75 -2.37
N GLU A 80 -4.43 10.47 -2.70
CA GLU A 80 -4.20 9.34 -1.78
C GLU A 80 -2.75 9.23 -1.32
N LEU A 81 -1.79 9.47 -2.21
CA LEU A 81 -0.37 9.41 -1.84
C LEU A 81 -0.04 10.56 -0.91
N LYS A 82 -0.57 11.77 -1.15
CA LYS A 82 -0.40 12.90 -0.23
C LYS A 82 -0.95 12.57 1.15
N ILE A 83 -2.17 12.03 1.23
CA ILE A 83 -2.80 11.62 2.49
C ILE A 83 -1.94 10.57 3.22
N ALA A 84 -1.44 9.56 2.49
CA ALA A 84 -0.57 8.54 3.06
C ALA A 84 0.75 9.14 3.58
N LEU A 85 1.37 10.06 2.83
CA LEU A 85 2.60 10.73 3.23
C LEU A 85 2.40 11.64 4.46
N GLU A 86 1.31 12.41 4.50
CA GLU A 86 0.89 13.21 5.66
C GLU A 86 0.72 12.32 6.89
N ARG A 87 0.00 11.20 6.74
CA ARG A 87 -0.19 10.25 7.83
C ARG A 87 1.13 9.66 8.29
N ALA A 88 2.01 9.26 7.37
CA ALA A 88 3.34 8.75 7.70
C ALA A 88 4.18 9.76 8.49
N ASN A 89 4.10 11.05 8.15
CA ASN A 89 4.80 12.12 8.86
C ASN A 89 4.26 12.37 10.28
N SER A 90 3.00 12.03 10.54
CA SER A 90 2.38 12.15 11.88
C SER A 90 2.71 10.99 12.83
N LEU A 91 3.32 9.92 12.32
CA LEU A 91 3.62 8.70 13.07
C LEU A 91 5.08 8.71 13.56
N PRO A 92 5.38 7.94 14.64
CA PRO A 92 6.76 7.69 15.06
C PRO A 92 7.63 7.17 13.91
N ALA A 93 8.90 7.60 13.86
CA ALA A 93 9.81 7.31 12.75
C ALA A 93 10.16 5.81 12.60
N ASP A 94 10.04 5.04 13.66
CA ASP A 94 10.27 3.60 13.71
C ASP A 94 9.05 2.78 13.23
N ARG A 95 7.88 3.40 13.06
CA ARG A 95 6.69 2.73 12.57
C ARG A 95 6.73 2.54 11.06
N ILE A 96 6.66 1.28 10.62
CA ILE A 96 6.49 0.94 9.20
C ILE A 96 5.05 1.25 8.77
N PHE A 97 4.83 2.43 8.20
CA PHE A 97 3.51 2.82 7.66
C PHE A 97 3.45 2.81 6.13
N ILE A 98 4.51 3.19 5.42
CA ILE A 98 4.57 3.16 3.96
C ILE A 98 5.57 2.10 3.49
N ILE A 99 5.13 1.25 2.58
CA ILE A 99 5.98 0.29 1.87
C ILE A 99 5.90 0.56 0.36
N PRO A 100 6.93 1.16 -0.25
CA PRO A 100 7.00 1.27 -1.71
C PRO A 100 7.23 -0.12 -2.32
N ALA A 101 6.32 -0.58 -3.16
CA ALA A 101 6.37 -1.90 -3.79
C ALA A 101 6.30 -1.78 -5.31
N ARG A 102 7.40 -2.04 -6.01
CA ARG A 102 7.43 -2.01 -7.47
C ARG A 102 6.86 -3.29 -8.07
N LEU A 103 5.84 -3.14 -8.91
CA LEU A 103 5.25 -4.23 -9.68
C LEU A 103 6.09 -4.60 -10.91
N GLU A 104 6.87 -3.64 -11.41
CA GLU A 104 7.79 -3.75 -12.54
C GLU A 104 8.97 -2.80 -12.35
N ARG A 105 10.00 -2.90 -13.21
CA ARG A 105 11.09 -1.91 -13.19
C ARG A 105 10.56 -0.53 -13.57
N CYS A 106 10.54 0.38 -12.61
CA CYS A 106 10.15 1.78 -12.81
C CYS A 106 10.88 2.68 -11.81
N ASP A 107 10.86 3.98 -12.10
CA ASP A 107 11.34 5.00 -11.17
C ASP A 107 10.42 5.10 -9.95
N MET A 108 11.01 5.49 -8.83
CA MET A 108 10.27 5.77 -7.61
C MET A 108 10.07 7.29 -7.48
N PRO A 109 8.85 7.77 -7.18
CA PRO A 109 8.62 9.17 -6.89
C PRO A 109 9.53 9.68 -5.76
N GLU A 110 10.13 10.86 -5.91
CA GLU A 110 11.06 11.48 -4.95
C GLU A 110 10.56 11.47 -3.49
N PRO A 111 9.27 11.78 -3.20
CA PRO A 111 8.78 11.76 -1.82
C PRO A 111 8.87 10.40 -1.14
N LEU A 112 8.95 9.31 -1.91
CA LEU A 112 9.08 7.96 -1.40
C LEU A 112 10.55 7.53 -1.18
N HIS A 113 11.55 8.33 -1.60
CA HIS A 113 12.98 7.96 -1.58
C HIS A 113 13.52 7.67 -0.19
N ARG A 114 12.91 8.20 0.87
CA ARG A 114 13.32 7.92 2.25
C ARG A 114 12.97 6.50 2.73
N TRP A 115 12.05 5.79 2.06
CA TRP A 115 11.70 4.42 2.43
C TRP A 115 12.37 3.40 1.52
N GLN A 116 12.82 2.30 2.12
CA GLN A 116 13.31 1.16 1.37
C GLN A 116 12.15 0.54 0.58
N ARG A 117 12.36 0.33 -0.71
CA ARG A 117 11.39 -0.32 -1.59
C ARG A 117 11.56 -1.83 -1.61
N VAL A 118 10.51 -2.52 -2.03
CA VAL A 118 10.54 -3.92 -2.44
C VAL A 118 10.24 -4.07 -3.93
N ASP A 119 10.97 -4.95 -4.60
CA ASP A 119 10.79 -5.25 -6.02
C ASP A 119 10.07 -6.59 -6.16
N LEU A 120 8.77 -6.57 -6.43
CA LEU A 120 7.91 -7.76 -6.41
C LEU A 120 8.14 -8.72 -7.58
N PHE A 121 8.87 -8.27 -8.60
CA PHE A 121 9.27 -9.06 -9.76
C PHE A 121 10.60 -9.81 -9.55
N GLU A 122 11.27 -9.62 -8.41
CA GLU A 122 12.46 -10.40 -8.04
C GLU A 122 12.08 -11.70 -7.32
N THR A 123 12.96 -12.71 -7.40
CA THR A 123 12.74 -14.07 -6.85
C THR A 123 12.26 -14.10 -5.40
N HIS A 124 12.73 -13.17 -4.57
CA HIS A 124 12.37 -13.09 -3.13
C HIS A 124 11.59 -11.82 -2.78
N GLY A 125 11.04 -11.12 -3.78
CA GLY A 125 10.38 -9.83 -3.59
C GLY A 125 9.14 -9.95 -2.71
N TYR A 126 8.33 -10.98 -2.91
CA TYR A 126 7.12 -11.18 -2.13
C TYR A 126 7.42 -11.57 -0.68
N GLU A 127 8.43 -12.40 -0.45
CA GLU A 127 8.90 -12.82 0.86
C GLU A 127 9.39 -11.61 1.66
N LYS A 128 10.12 -10.69 1.02
CA LYS A 128 10.54 -9.42 1.63
C LYS A 128 9.35 -8.55 2.04
N LEU A 129 8.33 -8.43 1.17
CA LEU A 129 7.09 -7.72 1.51
C LEU A 129 6.41 -8.37 2.72
N MET A 130 6.27 -9.70 2.73
CA MET A 130 5.63 -10.40 3.84
C MET A 130 6.40 -10.27 5.16
N SER A 131 7.73 -10.22 5.13
CA SER A 131 8.54 -9.92 6.31
C SER A 131 8.24 -8.52 6.86
N ALA A 132 8.13 -7.51 6.00
CA ALA A 132 7.77 -6.16 6.41
C ALA A 132 6.35 -6.09 7.01
N LEU A 133 5.36 -6.76 6.38
CA LEU A 133 3.98 -6.85 6.90
C LEU A 133 3.89 -7.57 8.25
N LYS A 134 4.77 -8.55 8.51
CA LYS A 134 4.81 -9.27 9.80
C LYS A 134 5.47 -8.43 10.89
N GLN A 135 6.54 -7.70 10.55
CA GLN A 135 7.22 -6.81 11.49
C GLN A 135 6.35 -5.62 11.91
N SER A 136 5.53 -5.08 11.00
CA SER A 136 4.61 -3.99 11.34
C SER A 136 3.60 -4.38 12.42
N ILE A 137 3.25 -5.67 12.57
CA ILE A 137 2.39 -6.15 13.67
C ILE A 137 3.14 -6.13 15.00
N ALA A 138 4.43 -6.43 15.02
CA ALA A 138 5.23 -6.50 16.24
C ALA A 138 5.49 -5.11 16.87
N LEU A 139 5.24 -4.03 16.11
CA LEU A 139 5.43 -2.63 16.52
C LEU A 139 4.11 -1.93 16.91
N LEU A 140 2.98 -2.66 16.89
CA LEU A 140 1.63 -2.17 17.26
C LEU A 140 1.20 -2.72 18.61
#